data_AF-A0A090G3R6-F1
#
_entry.id   AF-A0A090G3R6-F1
#
_cell.length_a   1.000
_cell.length_b   1.000
_cell.length_c   1.000
_cell.angle_alpha   90.00
_cell.angle_beta   90.00
_cell.angle_gamma   90.00
#
_symmetry.space_group_name_H-M   'P 1'
#
loop_
_entity.id
_entity.type
_entity.pdbx_description
1 polymer ?
#
loop_
_entity_poly.entity_id
_entity_poly.type
_entity_poly.pdbx_seq_one_letter_code
_entity_poly.pdbx_strand_id
1 'polypeptide(L)'
;MCWRQQAAVLLAAWGPEGHAVVAMLAEAKLSPEAKSKIRNILFGAPLVTGAIMADDIRISRPETARWHFVEHGTSRGILMRLAGATCQKRIGVPGVRS
;
A
#
# COMPACT_ATOMS: atom_id res chain seq x y z
N MET A 1 -19.78 -9.50 25.67
CA MET A 1 -19.30 -10.12 24.41
C MET A 1 -17.93 -9.53 24.08
N CYS A 2 -16.87 -10.33 24.18
CA CYS A 2 -15.48 -9.92 23.94
C CYS A 2 -15.15 -10.22 22.48
N TRP A 3 -14.90 -9.20 21.67
CA TRP A 3 -14.54 -9.39 20.27
C TRP A 3 -13.02 -9.63 20.19
N ARG A 4 -12.65 -10.77 19.61
CA ARG A 4 -11.26 -11.11 19.32
C ARG A 4 -10.77 -10.13 18.25
N GLN A 5 -9.78 -9.30 18.57
CA GLN A 5 -9.07 -8.52 17.57
C GLN A 5 -8.40 -9.52 16.60
N GLN A 6 -8.84 -9.57 15.34
CA GLN A 6 -8.04 -10.23 14.31
C GLN A 6 -6.75 -9.42 14.15
N ALA A 7 -5.60 -10.08 14.25
CA ALA A 7 -4.34 -9.49 13.82
C ALA A 7 -4.46 -9.16 12.33
N ALA A 8 -4.38 -7.87 11.99
CA ALA A 8 -4.30 -7.45 10.61
C ALA A 8 -2.99 -7.98 10.02
N VAL A 9 -3.09 -8.85 9.02
CA VAL A 9 -1.96 -9.12 8.13
C VAL A 9 -1.68 -7.81 7.42
N LEU A 10 -0.51 -7.23 7.67
CA LEU A 10 -0.04 -6.09 6.88
C LEU A 10 0.16 -6.58 5.44
N LEU A 11 -0.78 -6.24 4.55
CA LEU A 11 -0.61 -6.45 3.13
C LEU A 11 0.50 -5.52 2.64
N ALA A 12 1.70 -6.05 2.49
CA ALA A 12 2.78 -5.34 1.81
C ALA A 12 2.46 -5.27 0.31
N ALA A 13 2.66 -4.10 -0.30
CA ALA A 13 2.75 -4.00 -1.75
C ALA A 13 3.91 -4.87 -2.26
N TRP A 14 3.93 -5.16 -3.56
CA TRP A 14 5.05 -5.89 -4.17
C TRP A 14 6.37 -5.14 -3.89
N GLY A 15 7.29 -5.77 -3.16
CA GLY A 15 8.66 -5.27 -2.99
C GLY A 15 9.55 -5.59 -4.19
N PRO A 16 10.87 -5.30 -4.11
CA PRO A 16 11.83 -5.59 -5.18
C PRO A 16 11.75 -7.03 -5.71
N GLU A 17 11.60 -8.01 -4.81
CA GLU A 17 11.48 -9.42 -5.15
C GLU A 17 10.19 -9.71 -5.94
N GLY A 18 9.09 -9.08 -5.54
CA GLY A 18 7.80 -9.19 -6.21
C GLY A 18 7.85 -8.67 -7.65
N HIS A 19 8.38 -7.46 -7.81
CA HIS A 19 8.61 -6.86 -9.13
C HIS A 19 9.51 -7.73 -9.99
N ALA A 20 10.59 -8.28 -9.42
CA ALA A 20 11.50 -9.14 -10.14
C ALA A 20 10.84 -10.42 -10.64
N VAL A 21 10.03 -11.09 -9.80
CA VAL A 21 9.32 -12.32 -10.17
C VAL A 21 8.36 -12.07 -11.35
N VAL A 22 7.57 -11.00 -11.28
CA VAL A 22 6.64 -10.65 -12.38
C VAL A 22 7.40 -10.35 -13.67
N ALA A 23 8.51 -9.60 -13.59
CA ALA A 23 9.33 -9.28 -14.75
C ALA A 23 9.99 -10.53 -15.39
N MET A 24 10.49 -11.46 -14.58
CA MET A 24 11.05 -12.72 -15.06
C MET A 24 9.99 -13.58 -15.76
N LEU A 25 8.79 -13.69 -15.17
CA LEU A 25 7.68 -14.42 -15.78
C LEU A 25 7.23 -13.78 -17.10
N ALA A 26 7.15 -12.45 -17.14
CA ALA A 26 6.81 -11.71 -18.34
C ALA A 26 7.86 -11.94 -19.44
N GLU A 27 9.16 -11.81 -19.11
CA GLU A 27 10.24 -11.99 -20.07
C GLU A 27 10.29 -13.41 -20.67
N ALA A 28 9.95 -14.43 -19.87
CA ALA A 28 9.84 -15.81 -20.34
C ALA A 28 8.69 -16.03 -21.35
N LYS A 29 7.70 -15.13 -21.39
CA LYS A 29 6.53 -15.22 -22.27
C LYS A 29 6.55 -14.24 -23.44
N LEU A 30 7.60 -13.43 -23.58
CA LEU A 30 7.72 -12.50 -24.70
C LEU A 30 7.93 -13.23 -26.03
N SER A 31 7.39 -12.66 -27.10
CA SER A 31 7.81 -13.04 -28.45
C SER A 31 9.29 -12.66 -28.67
N PRO A 32 10.00 -13.31 -29.62
CA PRO A 32 11.37 -12.95 -29.94
C PRO A 32 11.55 -11.47 -30.30
N GLU A 33 10.59 -10.90 -31.05
CA GLU A 33 10.60 -9.50 -31.48
C GLU A 33 10.43 -8.55 -30.30
N ALA A 34 9.50 -8.84 -29.39
CA ALA A 34 9.28 -8.03 -28.19
C ALA A 34 10.50 -8.07 -27.26
N LYS A 35 11.09 -9.26 -27.09
CA LYS A 35 12.32 -9.43 -26.30
C LYS A 35 13.47 -8.62 -26.88
N SER A 36 13.68 -8.66 -28.20
CA SER A 36 14.70 -7.86 -28.89
C SER A 36 14.52 -6.35 -28.64
N LYS A 37 13.29 -5.84 -28.75
CA LYS A 37 12.99 -4.42 -28.48
C LYS A 37 13.28 -4.02 -27.04
N ILE A 38 12.90 -4.85 -26.06
CA ILE A 38 13.20 -4.60 -24.65
C ILE A 38 14.71 -4.58 -24.41
N ARG A 39 15.45 -5.54 -24.98
CA ARG A 39 16.91 -5.56 -24.88
C ARG A 39 17.53 -4.29 -25.48
N ASN A 40 17.01 -3.77 -26.59
CA ASN A 40 17.50 -2.51 -27.16
C ASN A 40 17.27 -1.30 -26.23
N ILE A 41 16.09 -1.21 -25.60
CA ILE A 41 15.75 -0.13 -24.65
C ILE A 41 16.64 -0.22 -23.40
N LEU A 42 16.91 -1.42 -22.93
CA LEU A 42 17.66 -1.68 -21.70
C LEU A 42 19.16 -1.93 -21.93
N PHE A 43 19.71 -1.50 -23.06
CA PHE A 43 21.15 -1.63 -23.38
C PHE A 43 21.68 -3.07 -23.24
N GLY A 44 20.88 -4.05 -23.66
CA GLY A 44 21.16 -5.48 -23.58
C GLY A 44 20.75 -6.15 -22.26
N ALA A 45 20.35 -5.39 -21.24
CA ALA A 45 19.96 -5.94 -19.94
C ALA A 45 18.58 -6.63 -19.98
N PRO A 46 18.33 -7.64 -19.13
CA PRO A 46 17.03 -8.30 -19.01
C PRO A 46 15.97 -7.34 -18.42
N LEU A 47 14.70 -7.66 -18.66
CA LEU A 47 13.56 -6.86 -18.22
C LEU A 47 13.54 -6.64 -16.70
N VAL A 48 13.99 -7.64 -15.94
CA VAL A 48 14.08 -7.59 -14.47
C VAL A 48 14.88 -6.39 -13.96
N THR A 49 15.89 -5.93 -14.71
CA THR A 49 16.75 -4.80 -14.34
C THR A 49 15.97 -3.49 -14.20
N GLY A 50 14.90 -3.31 -14.99
CA GLY A 50 14.07 -2.11 -14.95
C GLY A 50 12.83 -2.22 -14.06
N ALA A 51 12.58 -3.39 -13.44
CA ALA A 51 11.29 -3.71 -12.84
C ALA A 51 10.94 -2.87 -11.61
N ILE A 52 11.95 -2.39 -10.88
CA ILE A 52 11.79 -1.60 -9.65
C ILE A 52 11.86 -0.08 -9.89
N MET A 53 12.27 0.36 -11.08
CA MET A 53 12.60 1.76 -11.36
C MET A 53 11.43 2.73 -11.07
N ALA A 54 10.19 2.29 -11.31
CA ALA A 54 8.99 3.08 -11.04
C ALA A 54 8.78 3.39 -9.54
N ASP A 55 9.27 2.53 -8.66
CA ASP A 55 9.25 2.73 -7.22
C ASP A 55 10.37 3.66 -6.76
N ASP A 56 11.58 3.49 -7.32
CA ASP A 56 12.74 4.32 -7.02
C ASP A 56 12.49 5.79 -7.40
N ILE A 57 11.94 6.03 -8.59
CA ILE A 57 11.72 7.38 -9.10
C ILE A 57 10.61 8.13 -8.34
N ARG A 58 9.69 7.42 -7.67
CA ARG A 58 8.62 8.02 -6.87
C ARG A 58 9.18 8.92 -5.75
N ILE A 59 10.38 8.62 -5.26
CA ILE A 59 11.04 9.39 -4.19
C ILE A 59 11.42 10.79 -4.70
N SER A 60 11.92 10.89 -5.93
CA SER A 60 12.34 12.16 -6.54
C SER A 60 11.24 12.84 -7.36
N ARG A 61 10.20 12.09 -7.75
CA ARG A 61 9.07 12.55 -8.58
C ARG A 61 7.74 12.21 -7.90
N PRO A 62 7.33 12.99 -6.89
CA PRO A 62 6.13 12.69 -6.10
C PRO A 62 4.85 12.68 -6.94
N GLU A 63 4.83 13.30 -8.12
CA GLU A 63 3.73 13.24 -9.07
C GLU A 63 3.42 11.81 -9.57
N THR A 64 4.40 10.89 -9.53
CA THR A 64 4.22 9.50 -9.95
C THR A 64 3.67 8.60 -8.86
N ALA A 65 3.69 9.04 -7.59
CA ALA A 65 3.34 8.20 -6.44
C ALA A 65 1.91 7.65 -6.53
N ARG A 66 0.96 8.45 -7.03
CA ARG A 66 -0.46 8.04 -7.17
C ARG A 66 -0.74 7.12 -8.36
N TRP A 67 0.25 6.81 -9.21
CA TRP A 67 0.07 5.85 -10.30
C TRP A 67 0.14 4.39 -9.81
N HIS A 68 0.72 4.17 -8.64
CA HIS A 68 1.00 2.85 -8.07
C HIS A 68 -0.21 2.19 -7.40
N PHE A 69 -1.27 2.95 -7.13
CA PHE A 69 -2.45 2.44 -6.44
C PHE A 69 -3.70 3.19 -6.88
N VAL A 70 -4.85 2.53 -6.72
CA VAL A 70 -6.17 3.16 -6.84
C VAL A 70 -6.76 3.26 -5.45
N GLU A 71 -6.98 4.49 -4.99
CA GLU A 71 -7.75 4.73 -3.76
C GLU A 71 -9.22 4.46 -4.05
N HIS A 72 -9.79 3.49 -3.36
CA HIS A 72 -11.23 3.27 -3.33
C HIS A 72 -11.75 3.94 -2.06
N GLY A 73 -12.76 4.80 -2.20
CA GLY A 73 -13.33 5.55 -1.09
C GLY A 73 -13.86 4.63 0.00
N THR A 74 -13.04 4.33 1.00
CA THR A 74 -13.52 3.87 2.30
C THR A 74 -13.90 5.14 3.03
N SER A 75 -15.20 5.43 3.04
CA SER A 75 -15.87 6.51 3.78
C SER A 75 -14.91 7.43 4.54
N ARG A 76 -14.43 8.48 3.88
CA ARG A 76 -13.94 9.68 4.58
C ARG A 76 -15.14 10.42 5.14
N GLY A 77 -15.84 9.75 6.06
CA GLY A 77 -16.80 10.30 6.99
C GLY A 77 -16.33 9.84 8.36
N ILE A 78 -15.89 10.79 9.19
CA ILE A 78 -15.36 10.61 10.56
C ILE A 78 -13.85 10.30 10.62
N LEU A 79 -13.02 11.25 10.18
CA LEU A 79 -11.81 11.58 10.94
C LEU A 79 -11.53 13.08 10.89
N MET A 80 -12.57 13.87 11.13
CA MET A 80 -12.43 15.29 11.46
C MET A 80 -13.54 15.67 12.44
N ARG A 81 -13.45 15.14 13.66
CA ARG A 81 -14.03 15.65 14.93
C ARG A 81 -13.75 14.63 16.04
N LEU A 82 -12.56 14.71 16.61
CA LEU A 82 -12.36 14.40 18.03
C LEU A 82 -11.63 15.57 18.68
N ALA A 83 -12.17 16.77 18.48
CA ALA A 83 -12.16 17.79 19.52
C ALA A 83 -13.44 17.56 20.33
N GLY A 84 -13.30 17.15 21.60
CA GLY A 84 -14.38 17.18 22.58
C GLY A 84 -15.27 15.94 22.64
N ALA A 85 -14.82 14.91 23.34
CA ALA A 85 -15.73 14.01 24.06
C ALA A 85 -15.13 13.78 25.45
N THR A 86 -15.35 14.73 26.35
CA THR A 86 -15.13 14.55 27.79
C THR A 86 -16.04 13.42 28.26
N CYS A 87 -15.45 12.31 28.71
CA CYS A 87 -16.18 11.27 29.42
C CYS A 87 -16.57 11.80 30.81
N GLN A 88 -17.74 12.43 30.89
CA GLN A 88 -18.34 12.89 32.14
C GLN A 88 -18.86 11.68 32.91
N LYS A 89 -18.06 11.18 33.86
CA LYS A 89 -18.46 10.08 34.74
C LYS A 89 -19.46 10.62 35.78
N ARG A 90 -20.74 10.69 35.41
CA ARG A 90 -21.83 10.87 36.38
C ARG A 90 -22.09 9.52 37.06
N ILE A 91 -21.32 9.22 38.10
CA ILE A 91 -21.67 8.13 39.03
C ILE A 91 -22.53 8.73 40.13
N GLY A 92 -23.85 8.57 40.01
CA GLY A 92 -24.76 8.69 41.14
C GLY A 92 -25.14 7.28 41.58
N VAL A 93 -24.83 6.93 42.84
CA VAL A 93 -25.43 5.80 43.57
C VAL A 93 -25.68 6.29 45.01
N PRO A 94 -26.81 5.93 45.66
CA PRO A 94 -27.39 6.68 46.77
C PRO A 94 -26.93 6.20 48.15
N GLY A 95 -26.98 7.11 49.13
CA GLY A 95 -27.11 6.81 50.56
C GLY A 95 -25.82 6.74 51.36
N VAL A 96 -25.62 7.71 52.26
CA VAL A 96 -25.41 7.56 53.71
C VAL A 96 -25.57 8.97 54.31
N ARG A 97 -26.48 9.10 55.29
CA ARG A 97 -26.61 10.27 56.15
C ARG A 97 -25.61 10.14 57.30
N SER A 98 -24.90 11.22 57.57
CA SER A 98 -24.38 11.56 58.90
C SER A 98 -24.37 13.07 58.99
#